data_AF-A0A7H2BMD3-F1
#
_entry.id   AF-A0A7H2BMD3-F1
#
_cell.length_a   1.000
_cell.length_b   1.000
_cell.length_c   1.000
_cell.angle_alpha   90.00
_cell.angle_beta   90.00
_cell.angle_gamma   90.00
#
_symmetry.space_group_name_H-M   'P 1'
#
loop_
_entity.id
_entity.type
_entity.pdbx_description
1 polymer ?
#
loop_
_entity_poly.entity_id
_entity_poly.type
_entity_poly.pdbx_seq_one_letter_code
_entity_poly.pdbx_strand_id
1 'polypeptide(L)'
;MIEIHLQQTHKYAPSLARPRWVRGELTETYYRKEWSQVSLVQEEIFEQLCLLTFQVGLGFETVLKHRSAIATALCNFDLDALANLTDEDLIKICMDPAVIRNLQKFRACRDNAQIIVKHEINLAQIFMDTFENYPTVSDYESLPQYCEESIELAKELTGLGIKFWGPTVLCSVAQALGLIRVIEEN
;
A
#
# COMPACT_ATOMS: atom_id res chain seq x y z
N MET A 1 11.27 29.48 -16.90
CA MET A 1 11.70 28.08 -17.07
C MET A 1 12.57 27.75 -15.88
N ILE A 2 12.02 27.05 -14.90
CA ILE A 2 12.76 26.60 -13.71
C ILE A 2 12.89 25.09 -13.88
N GLU A 3 14.09 24.63 -14.21
CA GLU A 3 14.45 23.22 -14.25
C GLU A 3 14.45 22.70 -12.81
N ILE A 4 13.52 21.80 -12.50
CA ILE A 4 13.54 21.03 -11.26
C ILE A 4 14.50 19.87 -11.49
N HIS A 5 15.64 19.97 -10.82
CA HIS A 5 16.72 19.00 -10.80
C HIS A 5 16.30 17.77 -9.99
N LEU A 6 15.72 16.76 -10.65
CA LEU A 6 15.51 15.44 -10.06
C LEU A 6 16.87 14.73 -9.95
N GLN A 7 17.54 14.90 -8.80
CA GLN A 7 18.77 14.17 -8.49
C GLN A 7 18.51 12.99 -7.55
N GLN A 8 18.93 11.83 -8.06
CA GLN A 8 19.57 10.71 -7.36
C GLN A 8 18.66 9.71 -6.64
N THR A 9 18.29 8.66 -7.39
CA THR A 9 17.92 7.36 -6.85
C THR A 9 19.14 6.73 -6.17
N HIS A 10 19.22 6.86 -4.84
CA HIS A 10 20.17 6.09 -4.05
C HIS A 10 19.81 4.60 -4.13
N LYS A 11 20.58 3.85 -4.93
CA LYS A 11 20.58 2.38 -4.91
C LYS A 11 21.25 1.90 -3.62
N TYR A 12 20.47 1.68 -2.56
CA TYR A 12 20.93 1.05 -1.34
C TYR A 12 21.33 -0.41 -1.62
N ALA A 13 22.57 -0.79 -1.28
CA ALA A 13 23.00 -2.18 -1.23
C ALA A 13 22.44 -2.80 0.07
N PRO A 14 21.84 -4.00 0.04
CA PRO A 14 21.08 -4.48 1.19
C PRO A 14 21.99 -5.03 2.29
N SER A 15 21.87 -4.48 3.50
CA SER A 15 22.33 -5.16 4.72
C SER A 15 21.68 -6.55 4.83
N LEU A 16 22.35 -7.48 5.51
CA LEU A 16 21.82 -8.83 5.80
C LEU A 16 20.55 -8.80 6.69
N ALA A 17 20.28 -7.67 7.35
CA ALA A 17 19.08 -7.45 8.12
C ALA A 17 17.90 -7.17 7.18
N ARG A 18 16.74 -7.78 7.44
CA ARG A 18 15.52 -7.59 6.65
C ARG A 18 14.29 -7.73 7.54
N PRO A 19 13.13 -7.17 7.16
CA PRO A 19 11.90 -7.35 7.91
C PRO A 19 11.50 -8.83 8.07
N ARG A 20 10.87 -9.17 9.21
CA ARG A 20 10.46 -10.55 9.52
C ARG A 20 9.43 -11.14 8.55
N TRP A 21 8.75 -10.32 7.75
CA TRP A 21 7.78 -10.75 6.74
C TRP A 21 8.43 -11.27 5.44
N VAL A 22 9.74 -11.02 5.25
CA VAL A 22 10.50 -11.51 4.10
C VAL A 22 10.90 -12.97 4.32
N ARG A 23 10.10 -13.90 3.80
CA ARG A 23 10.24 -15.35 4.06
C ARG A 23 10.15 -16.25 2.81
N GLY A 24 9.76 -15.69 1.66
CA GLY A 24 9.62 -16.41 0.40
C GLY A 24 10.31 -15.68 -0.76
N GLU A 25 10.29 -16.29 -1.93
CA GLU A 25 10.99 -15.78 -3.12
C GLU A 25 10.37 -14.47 -3.63
N LEU A 26 9.03 -14.38 -3.62
CA LEU A 26 8.33 -13.17 -4.06
C LEU A 26 8.51 -12.03 -3.06
N THR A 27 8.39 -12.31 -1.76
CA THR A 27 8.63 -11.31 -0.71
C THR A 27 10.09 -10.83 -0.68
N GLU A 28 11.07 -11.70 -0.96
CA GLU A 28 12.48 -11.31 -1.12
C GLU A 28 12.68 -10.38 -2.32
N THR A 29 12.07 -10.72 -3.45
CA THR A 29 12.15 -9.90 -4.67
C THR A 29 11.52 -8.53 -4.46
N TYR A 30 10.32 -8.50 -3.88
CA TYR A 30 9.61 -7.27 -3.55
C TYR A 30 10.41 -6.39 -2.57
N TYR A 31 10.92 -6.99 -1.49
CA TYR A 31 11.77 -6.29 -0.53
C TYR A 31 12.98 -5.62 -1.18
N ARG A 32 13.68 -6.34 -2.06
CA ARG A 32 14.92 -5.84 -2.69
C ARG A 32 14.69 -4.78 -3.77
N LYS A 33 13.53 -4.80 -4.43
CA LYS A 33 13.30 -4.02 -5.65
C LYS A 33 12.27 -2.91 -5.51
N GLU A 34 11.37 -3.01 -4.54
CA GLU A 34 10.18 -2.15 -4.46
C GLU A 34 9.97 -1.56 -3.08
N TRP A 35 10.12 -2.35 -2.02
CA TRP A 35 9.85 -1.87 -0.66
C TRP A 35 10.82 -0.76 -0.25
N SER A 36 10.29 0.30 0.38
CA SER A 36 10.98 1.56 0.67
C SER A 36 11.37 2.37 -0.58
N GLN A 37 10.88 1.99 -1.77
CA GLN A 37 11.12 2.66 -3.06
C GLN A 37 9.83 2.85 -3.87
N VAL A 38 8.66 2.55 -3.31
CA VAL A 38 7.37 2.80 -3.96
C VAL A 38 7.22 4.30 -4.18
N SER A 39 6.78 4.71 -5.38
CA SER A 39 6.64 6.11 -5.73
C SER A 39 5.50 6.77 -4.93
N LEU A 40 5.73 8.01 -4.48
CA LEU A 40 4.75 8.83 -3.78
C LEU A 40 3.76 9.47 -4.77
N VAL A 41 3.03 8.62 -5.49
CA VAL A 41 1.98 9.01 -6.44
C VAL A 41 0.69 8.27 -6.12
N GLN A 42 -0.44 8.88 -6.46
CA GLN A 42 -1.79 8.45 -6.07
C GLN A 42 -2.04 6.97 -6.37
N GLU A 43 -1.75 6.54 -7.60
CA GLU A 43 -2.06 5.22 -8.12
C GLU A 43 -1.22 4.14 -7.44
N GLU A 44 0.07 4.39 -7.25
CA GLU A 44 1.01 3.46 -6.58
C GLU A 44 0.67 3.31 -5.09
N ILE A 45 0.28 4.39 -4.42
CA ILE A 45 -0.17 4.34 -3.03
C ILE A 45 -1.49 3.55 -2.92
N PHE A 46 -2.42 3.81 -3.85
CA PHE A 46 -3.69 3.09 -3.88
C PHE A 46 -3.49 1.59 -4.16
N GLU A 47 -2.58 1.22 -5.05
CA GLU A 47 -2.19 -0.18 -5.26
C GLU A 47 -1.71 -0.82 -3.95
N GLN A 48 -0.78 -0.19 -3.22
CA GLN A 48 -0.28 -0.74 -1.94
C GLN A 48 -1.40 -0.93 -0.92
N LEU A 49 -2.30 0.04 -0.81
CA LEU A 49 -3.46 -0.03 0.08
C LEU A 49 -4.42 -1.18 -0.30
N CYS A 50 -4.63 -1.42 -1.58
CA CYS A 50 -5.40 -2.58 -2.07
C CYS A 50 -4.68 -3.90 -1.75
N LEU A 51 -3.37 -4.02 -2.02
CA LEU A 51 -2.62 -5.24 -1.72
C LEU A 51 -2.64 -5.57 -0.23
N LEU A 52 -2.47 -4.59 0.66
CA LEU A 52 -2.55 -4.81 2.10
C LEU A 52 -3.98 -5.11 2.57
N THR A 53 -5.02 -4.60 1.90
CA THR A 53 -6.40 -5.04 2.10
C THR A 53 -6.53 -6.54 1.83
N PHE A 54 -5.90 -7.05 0.76
CA PHE A 54 -5.85 -8.48 0.47
C PHE A 54 -5.01 -9.28 1.47
N GLN A 55 -3.99 -8.67 2.08
CA GLN A 55 -3.16 -9.32 3.08
C GLN A 55 -3.89 -9.62 4.39
N VAL A 56 -4.96 -8.91 4.76
CA VAL A 56 -5.66 -9.14 6.04
C VAL A 56 -6.07 -10.62 6.20
N GLY A 57 -5.42 -11.34 7.12
CA GLY A 57 -5.63 -12.77 7.36
C GLY A 57 -4.78 -13.73 6.50
N LEU A 58 -3.80 -13.23 5.74
CA LEU A 58 -2.91 -13.99 4.86
C LEU A 58 -1.45 -13.55 5.03
N GLY A 59 -0.51 -14.36 4.54
CA GLY A 59 0.88 -13.95 4.36
C GLY A 59 1.04 -13.07 3.11
N PHE A 60 1.98 -12.12 3.13
CA PHE A 60 2.20 -11.22 1.99
C PHE A 60 2.70 -11.94 0.73
N GLU A 61 3.43 -13.04 0.89
CA GLU A 61 3.80 -13.95 -0.23
C GLU A 61 2.58 -14.42 -1.03
N THR A 62 1.49 -14.76 -0.33
CA THR A 62 0.22 -15.16 -0.98
C THR A 62 -0.34 -14.00 -1.79
N VAL A 63 -0.31 -12.78 -1.27
CA VAL A 63 -0.80 -11.59 -1.98
C VAL A 63 0.04 -11.33 -3.23
N LEU A 64 1.37 -11.35 -3.11
CA LEU A 64 2.28 -11.13 -4.24
C LEU A 64 2.08 -12.18 -5.34
N LYS A 65 1.82 -13.44 -4.99
CA LYS A 65 1.49 -14.49 -5.96
C LYS A 65 0.26 -14.16 -6.80
N HIS A 66 -0.71 -13.45 -6.23
CA HIS A 66 -1.97 -13.07 -6.88
C HIS A 66 -1.97 -11.62 -7.39
N ARG A 67 -0.88 -10.84 -7.22
CA ARG A 67 -0.83 -9.40 -7.50
C ARG A 67 -1.25 -9.06 -8.93
N SER A 68 -0.76 -9.79 -9.94
CA SER A 68 -1.13 -9.54 -11.34
C SER A 68 -2.61 -9.77 -11.63
N ALA A 69 -3.21 -10.82 -11.04
CA ALA A 69 -4.63 -11.09 -11.16
C ALA A 69 -5.46 -10.05 -10.39
N ILE A 70 -5.01 -9.62 -9.20
CA ILE A 70 -5.63 -8.56 -8.41
C ILE A 70 -5.62 -7.23 -9.18
N ALA A 71 -4.49 -6.87 -9.79
CA ALA A 71 -4.35 -5.65 -10.59
C ALA A 71 -5.36 -5.65 -11.74
N THR A 72 -5.41 -6.73 -12.53
CA THR A 72 -6.38 -6.86 -13.62
C THR A 72 -7.82 -6.77 -13.12
N ALA A 73 -8.14 -7.46 -12.03
CA ALA A 73 -9.46 -7.46 -11.41
C ALA A 73 -9.88 -6.09 -10.86
N LEU A 74 -8.92 -5.25 -10.47
CA LEU A 74 -9.15 -3.90 -9.95
C LEU A 74 -8.85 -2.81 -10.99
N CYS A 75 -8.99 -3.13 -12.28
CA CYS A 75 -8.81 -2.17 -13.37
C CYS A 75 -7.42 -1.50 -13.37
N ASN A 76 -6.37 -2.25 -13.02
CA ASN A 76 -5.01 -1.75 -12.80
C ASN A 76 -4.94 -0.58 -11.81
N PHE A 77 -5.81 -0.60 -10.80
CA PHE A 77 -5.91 0.41 -9.73
C PHE A 77 -6.31 1.81 -10.22
N ASP A 78 -6.84 1.91 -11.45
CA ASP A 78 -7.47 3.13 -11.94
C ASP A 78 -8.73 3.42 -11.11
N LEU A 79 -8.70 4.54 -10.39
CA LEU A 79 -9.74 4.90 -9.41
C LEU A 79 -11.11 5.07 -10.06
N ASP A 80 -11.18 5.73 -11.22
CA ASP A 80 -12.44 5.99 -11.92
C ASP A 80 -13.04 4.71 -12.51
N ALA A 81 -12.22 3.89 -13.16
CA ALA A 81 -12.65 2.62 -13.72
C ALA A 81 -13.11 1.66 -12.61
N LEU A 82 -12.33 1.57 -11.52
CA LEU A 82 -12.68 0.74 -10.38
C LEU A 82 -13.96 1.22 -9.68
N ALA A 83 -14.12 2.53 -9.47
CA ALA A 83 -15.30 3.11 -8.83
C ALA A 83 -16.61 2.81 -9.61
N ASN A 84 -16.51 2.57 -10.92
CA ASN A 84 -17.62 2.24 -11.80
C ASN A 84 -17.98 0.74 -11.84
N LEU A 85 -17.21 -0.15 -11.20
CA LEU A 85 -17.55 -1.58 -11.17
C LEU A 85 -18.83 -1.84 -10.37
N THR A 86 -19.74 -2.61 -10.96
CA THR A 86 -20.99 -3.00 -10.29
C THR A 86 -20.77 -4.17 -9.34
N ASP A 87 -21.75 -4.44 -8.48
CA ASP A 87 -21.72 -5.62 -7.62
C ASP A 87 -21.69 -6.93 -8.42
N GLU A 88 -22.38 -6.99 -9.57
CA GLU A 88 -22.33 -8.15 -10.46
C GLU A 88 -20.92 -8.37 -11.05
N ASP A 89 -20.21 -7.29 -11.38
CA ASP A 89 -18.84 -7.38 -11.88
C ASP A 89 -17.91 -7.94 -10.80
N LEU A 90 -18.03 -7.43 -9.56
CA LEU A 90 -17.24 -7.94 -8.43
C LEU A 90 -17.55 -9.41 -8.11
N ILE A 91 -18.82 -9.83 -8.24
CA ILE A 91 -19.19 -11.24 -8.08
C ILE A 91 -18.52 -12.10 -9.15
N LYS A 92 -18.53 -11.67 -10.42
CA LYS A 92 -17.87 -12.39 -11.52
C LYS A 92 -16.36 -12.47 -11.32
N ILE A 93 -15.72 -11.35 -10.98
CA ILE A 93 -14.30 -11.28 -10.64
C ILE A 93 -13.95 -12.28 -9.54
N CYS A 94 -14.77 -12.34 -8.49
CA CYS A 94 -14.54 -13.22 -7.35
C CYS A 94 -14.72 -14.72 -7.67
N MET A 95 -15.21 -15.08 -8.87
CA MET A 95 -15.26 -16.47 -9.34
C MET A 95 -13.96 -16.92 -10.01
N ASP A 96 -13.07 -16.00 -10.38
CA ASP A 96 -11.79 -16.34 -10.98
C ASP A 96 -10.88 -17.05 -9.95
N PRO A 97 -10.41 -18.28 -10.21
CA PRO A 97 -9.47 -18.97 -9.32
C PRO A 97 -8.09 -18.30 -9.24
N ALA A 98 -7.75 -17.42 -10.18
CA ALA A 98 -6.51 -16.67 -10.18
C ALA A 98 -6.48 -15.54 -9.14
N VAL A 99 -7.62 -15.12 -8.58
CA VAL A 99 -7.67 -14.11 -7.52
C VAL A 99 -7.85 -14.72 -6.13
N ILE A 100 -7.59 -13.90 -5.11
CA ILE A 100 -7.97 -14.23 -3.72
C ILE A 100 -9.49 -14.02 -3.61
N ARG A 101 -10.24 -15.13 -3.65
CA ARG A 101 -11.72 -15.15 -3.69
C ARG A 101 -12.36 -14.66 -2.37
N ASN A 102 -12.34 -13.35 -2.17
CA ASN A 102 -12.96 -12.67 -1.05
C ASN A 102 -13.73 -11.43 -1.55
N LEU A 103 -15.05 -11.60 -1.73
CA LEU A 103 -15.91 -10.55 -2.27
C LEU A 103 -15.91 -9.27 -1.42
N GLN A 104 -15.76 -9.38 -0.09
CA GLN A 104 -15.76 -8.20 0.79
C GLN A 104 -14.53 -7.32 0.58
N LYS A 105 -13.38 -7.91 0.27
CA LYS A 105 -12.15 -7.16 -0.04
C LYS A 105 -12.24 -6.45 -1.39
N PHE A 106 -12.81 -7.10 -2.40
CA PHE A 106 -13.11 -6.47 -3.69
C PHE A 106 -14.09 -5.30 -3.55
N ARG A 107 -15.20 -5.51 -2.82
CA ARG A 107 -16.16 -4.45 -2.49
C ARG A 107 -15.48 -3.29 -1.77
N ALA A 108 -14.63 -3.56 -0.78
CA ALA A 108 -13.90 -2.52 -0.07
C ALA A 108 -12.99 -1.71 -1.00
N CYS A 109 -12.26 -2.34 -1.92
CA CYS A 109 -11.41 -1.61 -2.88
C CYS A 109 -12.25 -0.69 -3.78
N ARG A 110 -13.37 -1.20 -4.31
CA ARG A 110 -14.32 -0.42 -5.13
C ARG A 110 -14.98 0.72 -4.36
N ASP A 111 -15.48 0.44 -3.15
CA ASP A 111 -16.11 1.45 -2.29
C ASP A 111 -15.10 2.54 -1.87
N ASN A 112 -13.85 2.16 -1.57
CA ASN A 112 -12.79 3.11 -1.23
C ASN A 112 -12.44 3.99 -2.43
N ALA A 113 -12.36 3.43 -3.64
CA ALA A 113 -12.17 4.20 -4.87
C ALA A 113 -13.29 5.24 -5.07
N GLN A 114 -14.55 4.84 -4.86
CA GLN A 114 -15.70 5.75 -4.92
C GLN A 114 -15.57 6.91 -3.92
N ILE A 115 -15.13 6.64 -2.69
CA ILE A 115 -14.91 7.68 -1.68
C ILE A 115 -13.78 8.62 -2.11
N ILE A 116 -12.66 8.08 -2.59
CA ILE A 116 -11.52 8.87 -3.06
C ILE A 116 -11.93 9.80 -4.20
N VAL A 117 -12.60 9.28 -5.22
CA VAL A 117 -13.08 10.08 -6.36
C VAL A 117 -14.07 11.13 -5.91
N LYS A 118 -15.07 10.75 -5.10
CA LYS A 118 -16.13 11.66 -4.64
C LYS A 118 -15.59 12.83 -3.81
N HIS A 119 -14.59 12.57 -2.97
CA HIS A 119 -14.02 13.55 -2.05
C HIS A 119 -12.71 14.16 -2.55
N GLU A 120 -12.32 13.86 -3.80
CA GLU A 120 -11.08 14.34 -4.43
C GLU A 120 -9.84 14.10 -3.54
N ILE A 121 -9.80 12.95 -2.87
CA ILE A 121 -8.75 12.62 -1.89
C ILE A 121 -7.42 12.43 -2.61
N ASN A 122 -6.42 13.21 -2.23
CA ASN A 122 -5.04 13.05 -2.69
C ASN A 122 -4.22 12.25 -1.66
N LEU A 123 -4.05 10.95 -1.90
CA LEU A 123 -3.29 10.03 -1.05
C LEU A 123 -1.82 10.43 -0.98
N ALA A 124 -1.21 10.89 -2.07
CA ALA A 124 0.18 11.31 -2.06
C ALA A 124 0.39 12.48 -1.09
N GLN A 125 -0.48 13.48 -1.13
CA GLN A 125 -0.44 14.61 -0.21
C GLN A 125 -0.70 14.15 1.24
N ILE A 126 -1.73 13.33 1.46
CA ILE A 126 -2.06 12.81 2.80
C ILE A 126 -0.88 12.06 3.42
N PHE A 127 -0.24 11.14 2.68
CA PHE A 127 0.89 10.37 3.21
C PHE A 127 2.12 11.26 3.47
N MET A 128 2.38 12.23 2.59
CA MET A 128 3.43 13.22 2.82
C MET A 128 3.16 14.02 4.10
N ASP A 129 2.01 14.68 4.20
CA ASP A 129 1.67 15.52 5.37
C ASP A 129 1.67 14.74 6.68
N THR A 130 1.30 13.45 6.62
CA THR A 130 1.20 12.59 7.81
C THR A 130 2.55 12.05 8.27
N PHE A 131 3.44 11.66 7.35
CA PHE A 131 4.63 10.85 7.69
C PHE A 131 5.96 11.44 7.24
N GLU A 132 6.01 12.58 6.54
CA GLU A 132 7.27 13.15 6.02
C GLU A 132 8.33 13.39 7.11
N ASN A 133 7.88 13.72 8.32
CA ASN A 133 8.72 14.04 9.49
C ASN A 133 8.80 12.87 10.48
N TYR A 134 8.29 11.69 10.13
CA TYR A 134 8.34 10.53 11.00
C TYR A 134 9.80 10.13 11.27
N PRO A 135 10.21 9.93 12.53
CA PRO A 135 11.59 9.62 12.84
C PRO A 135 11.99 8.26 12.26
N THR A 136 13.19 8.21 11.70
CA THR A 136 13.82 6.96 11.30
C THR A 136 14.16 6.09 12.51
N VAL A 137 14.22 4.78 12.31
CA VAL A 137 14.55 3.80 13.36
C VAL A 137 15.90 3.13 13.14
N SER A 138 16.47 2.52 14.19
CA SER A 138 17.81 1.89 14.16
C SER A 138 17.87 0.56 13.41
N ASP A 139 16.75 -0.18 13.39
CA ASP A 139 16.70 -1.53 12.84
C ASP A 139 15.27 -1.95 12.46
N TYR A 140 15.16 -3.06 11.74
CA TYR A 140 13.87 -3.60 11.29
C TYR A 140 12.96 -4.10 12.42
N GLU A 141 13.50 -4.43 13.60
CA GLU A 141 12.68 -4.84 14.75
C GLU A 141 12.03 -3.63 15.43
N SER A 142 12.67 -2.47 15.30
CA SER A 142 12.20 -1.18 15.78
C SER A 142 11.18 -0.51 14.84
N LEU A 143 10.93 -1.08 13.65
CA LEU A 143 9.86 -0.59 12.79
C LEU A 143 8.50 -0.79 13.48
N PRO A 144 7.69 0.28 13.60
CA PRO A 144 6.41 0.19 14.28
C PRO A 144 5.44 -0.70 13.51
N GLN A 145 4.62 -1.48 14.22
CA GLN A 145 3.46 -2.13 13.60
C GLN A 145 2.36 -1.10 13.28
N TYR A 146 2.27 -0.04 14.08
CA TYR A 146 1.42 1.14 13.92
C TYR A 146 2.02 2.28 14.77
N CYS A 147 1.65 3.53 14.48
CA CYS A 147 2.10 4.71 15.21
C CYS A 147 0.92 5.67 15.48
N GLU A 148 1.15 6.77 16.19
CA GLU A 148 0.10 7.75 16.51
C GLU A 148 -0.49 8.36 15.24
N GLU A 149 0.36 8.75 14.30
CA GLU A 149 -0.01 9.33 13.01
C GLU A 149 -0.89 8.36 12.20
N SER A 150 -0.55 7.06 12.19
CA SER A 150 -1.36 6.06 11.49
C SER A 150 -2.69 5.76 12.19
N ILE A 151 -2.78 5.95 13.51
CA ILE A 151 -4.04 5.83 14.27
C ILE A 151 -4.97 7.00 13.94
N GLU A 152 -4.44 8.22 13.91
CA GLU A 152 -5.22 9.42 13.59
C GLU A 152 -5.74 9.38 12.16
N LEU A 153 -4.86 9.09 11.19
CA LEU A 153 -5.25 8.95 9.79
C LEU A 153 -6.30 7.84 9.59
N ALA A 154 -6.16 6.70 10.27
CA ALA A 154 -7.17 5.64 10.19
C ALA A 154 -8.55 6.11 10.68
N LYS A 155 -8.61 6.91 11.75
CA LYS A 155 -9.87 7.46 12.28
C LYS A 155 -10.52 8.41 11.28
N GLU A 156 -9.74 9.31 10.68
CA GLU A 156 -10.22 10.26 9.67
C GLU A 156 -10.80 9.55 8.46
N LEU A 157 -10.04 8.61 7.88
CA LEU A 157 -10.47 7.84 6.71
C LEU A 157 -11.70 6.97 7.04
N THR A 158 -11.75 6.36 8.23
CA THR A 158 -12.93 5.61 8.69
C THR A 158 -14.16 6.52 8.80
N GLY A 159 -13.99 7.77 9.23
CA GLY A 159 -15.05 8.79 9.28
C GLY A 159 -15.63 9.11 7.90
N LEU A 160 -14.84 8.97 6.83
CA LEU A 160 -15.26 9.11 5.43
C LEU A 160 -15.89 7.82 4.87
N GLY A 161 -15.85 6.71 5.62
CA GLY A 161 -16.37 5.41 5.22
C GLY A 161 -15.36 4.49 4.54
N ILE A 162 -14.06 4.85 4.52
CA ILE A 162 -12.99 3.98 4.03
C ILE A 162 -12.95 2.72 4.87
N LYS A 163 -12.79 1.57 4.21
CA LYS A 163 -12.77 0.24 4.84
C LYS A 163 -11.39 -0.39 4.71
N PHE A 164 -11.06 -1.27 5.66
CA PHE A 164 -9.83 -2.08 5.70
C PHE A 164 -8.50 -1.33 5.86
N TRP A 165 -8.45 0.00 5.81
CA TRP A 165 -7.23 0.79 6.01
C TRP A 165 -7.06 1.20 7.48
N GLY A 166 -6.90 0.19 8.34
CA GLY A 166 -6.61 0.42 9.76
C GLY A 166 -5.17 0.90 10.01
N PRO A 167 -4.82 1.23 11.27
CA PRO A 167 -3.53 1.84 11.60
C PRO A 167 -2.31 1.02 11.16
N THR A 168 -2.41 -0.32 11.22
CA THR A 168 -1.34 -1.22 10.75
C THR A 168 -1.17 -1.19 9.24
N VAL A 169 -2.26 -1.11 8.48
CA VAL A 169 -2.21 -1.04 7.01
C VAL A 169 -1.54 0.26 6.58
N LEU A 170 -1.99 1.38 7.14
CA LEU A 170 -1.44 2.71 6.82
C LEU A 170 0.04 2.83 7.19
N CYS A 171 0.42 2.35 8.38
CA CYS A 171 1.82 2.31 8.80
C CYS A 171 2.67 1.42 7.88
N SER A 172 2.14 0.27 7.43
CA SER A 172 2.84 -0.62 6.50
C SER A 172 3.00 0.01 5.10
N VAL A 173 2.01 0.77 4.62
CA VAL A 173 2.15 1.55 3.38
C VAL A 173 3.20 2.64 3.54
N ALA A 174 3.19 3.38 4.65
CA ALA A 174 4.20 4.40 4.94
C ALA A 174 5.63 3.80 4.95
N GLN A 175 5.78 2.56 5.42
CA GLN A 175 7.04 1.81 5.31
C GLN A 175 7.37 1.42 3.87
N ALA A 176 6.39 0.93 3.09
CA ALA A 176 6.61 0.59 1.68
C ALA A 176 7.01 1.81 0.83
N LEU A 177 6.50 2.99 1.17
CA LEU A 177 6.84 4.28 0.56
C LEU A 177 8.19 4.86 1.06
N GLY A 178 8.79 4.25 2.08
CA GLY A 178 10.04 4.73 2.68
C GLY A 178 9.88 5.98 3.55
N LEU A 179 8.65 6.39 3.89
CA LEU A 179 8.38 7.49 4.83
C LEU A 179 8.71 7.08 6.27
N ILE A 180 8.41 5.81 6.62
CA ILE A 180 8.87 5.18 7.86
C ILE A 180 9.97 4.17 7.49
N ARG A 181 11.22 4.46 7.85
CA ARG A 181 12.38 3.67 7.40
C ARG A 181 13.46 3.50 8.45
N VAL A 182 14.28 2.47 8.26
CA VAL A 182 15.52 2.24 9.02
C VAL A 182 16.62 3.16 8.49
N ILE A 183 17.45 3.73 9.36
CA ILE A 183 18.78 4.24 8.96
C ILE A 183 19.76 3.07 9.08
N GLU A 184 20.36 2.66 7.97
CA GLU A 184 21.58 1.86 8.06
C GLU A 184 22.72 2.82 8.43
N GLU A 185 23.24 2.70 9.65
CA GLU A 185 24.47 3.39 10.04
C GLU A 185 25.58 2.95 9.07
N ASN A 186 26.17 3.90 8.34
CA ASN A 186 27.35 3.69 7.50
C ASN A 186 28.58 3.33 8.34
#